data_AF-A0A0G4PHS8-F1
#
_entry.id   AF-A0A0G4PHS8-F1
#
_cell.length_a   1.000
_cell.length_b   1.000
_cell.length_c   1.000
_cell.angle_alpha   90.00
_cell.angle_beta   90.00
_cell.angle_gamma   90.00
#
_symmetry.space_group_name_H-M   'P 1'
#
loop_
_entity.id
_entity.type
_entity.pdbx_description
1 polymer ?
#
loop_
_entity_poly.entity_id
_entity_poly.type
_entity_poly.pdbx_seq_one_letter_code
_entity_poly.pdbx_strand_id
1 'polypeptide(L)'
;MHLAIPPPPVRNPEKGFKTRPKKTRTESVSTTETESVQTSSERSPKRSFRRSIINGQTREIHEEHKDEADWEAAAWFLEKSLTSMVTEEHLYGPFPLCHLDFHYNNMLVDADFNITAILDWSNVQTVPMERFAVTPEFIAPPAAPLEYKQAVFEFRDIFVDALASIERENGDLSSDTAMPLSRLFASPLSEVVFRGTCSPARRAIFDAQLTLPLTYGRDAKWKGFKKFFNGRLA
;
A
#
# COMPACT_ATOMS: atom_id res chain seq x y z
N MET A 1 -11.53 -20.29 -22.66
CA MET A 1 -11.98 -18.93 -23.08
C MET A 1 -10.97 -17.93 -22.52
N HIS A 2 -10.28 -17.17 -23.37
CA HIS A 2 -9.32 -16.15 -22.93
C HIS A 2 -10.08 -14.90 -22.49
N LEU A 3 -10.08 -14.61 -21.19
CA LEU A 3 -10.60 -13.36 -20.64
C LEU A 3 -9.54 -12.27 -20.80
N ALA A 4 -9.81 -11.33 -21.70
CA ALA A 4 -9.00 -10.15 -21.91
C ALA A 4 -9.14 -9.20 -20.70
N ILE A 5 -8.02 -8.91 -20.05
CA ILE A 5 -7.93 -7.92 -18.97
C ILE A 5 -8.07 -6.52 -19.62
N PRO A 6 -8.97 -5.64 -19.15
CA PRO A 6 -9.07 -4.29 -19.68
C PRO A 6 -7.81 -3.47 -19.36
N PRO A 7 -7.32 -2.63 -20.28
CA PRO A 7 -6.15 -1.81 -20.05
C PRO A 7 -6.44 -0.73 -19.00
N PRO A 8 -5.43 -0.35 -18.17
CA PRO A 8 -5.59 0.74 -17.22
C PRO A 8 -5.82 2.07 -17.94
N PRO A 9 -6.49 3.04 -17.29
CA PRO A 9 -6.75 4.34 -17.88
C PRO A 9 -5.44 5.04 -18.25
N VAL A 10 -5.30 5.36 -19.54
CA VAL A 10 -4.16 6.09 -20.09
C VAL A 10 -4.16 7.51 -19.52
N ARG A 11 -3.27 7.80 -18.56
CA ARG A 11 -2.95 9.18 -18.22
C ARG A 11 -2.13 9.78 -19.36
N ASN A 12 -2.74 10.74 -20.05
CA ASN A 12 -2.15 11.47 -21.17
C ASN A 12 -0.83 12.14 -20.74
N PRO A 13 0.32 11.79 -21.34
CA PRO A 13 1.64 12.29 -20.94
C PRO A 13 1.88 13.78 -21.26
N GLU A 14 0.96 14.45 -21.96
CA GLU A 14 1.15 15.84 -22.40
C GLU A 14 0.77 16.92 -21.37
N LYS A 15 0.24 16.57 -20.20
CA LYS A 15 0.01 17.55 -19.13
C LYS A 15 1.20 17.60 -18.18
N GLY A 16 2.24 18.31 -18.63
CA GLY A 16 3.41 18.66 -17.82
C GLY A 16 3.04 19.28 -16.47
N PHE A 17 3.94 19.09 -15.50
CA PHE A 17 3.89 19.66 -14.16
C PHE A 17 3.61 21.17 -14.21
N LYS A 18 2.36 21.57 -14.03
CA LYS A 18 1.97 22.98 -13.82
C LYS A 18 1.69 23.22 -12.35
N THR A 19 2.54 24.01 -11.73
CA THR A 19 2.34 24.58 -10.40
C THR A 19 1.18 25.58 -10.46
N ARG A 20 0.19 25.45 -9.57
CA ARG A 20 -0.82 26.49 -9.35
C ARG A 20 -0.27 27.53 -8.35
N PRO A 21 -0.46 28.84 -8.59
CA PRO A 21 0.00 29.89 -7.69
C PRO A 21 -0.88 30.00 -6.44
N LYS A 22 -0.24 30.30 -5.30
CA LYS A 22 -0.88 30.58 -4.01
C LYS A 22 -1.67 31.90 -4.10
N LYS A 23 -2.96 31.88 -3.76
CA LYS A 23 -3.73 33.09 -3.47
C LYS A 23 -3.55 33.46 -2.00
N THR A 24 -2.92 34.61 -1.77
CA THR A 24 -2.92 35.40 -0.54
C THR A 24 -4.34 35.91 -0.27
N ARG A 25 -4.83 35.76 0.95
CA ARG A 25 -5.93 36.57 1.48
C ARG A 25 -5.51 37.15 2.83
N THR A 26 -5.36 38.46 2.83
CA THR A 26 -5.27 39.37 3.97
C THR A 26 -6.60 39.43 4.68
N GLU A 27 -6.60 39.38 6.01
CA GLU A 27 -7.59 40.05 6.87
C GLU A 27 -7.01 40.22 8.29
N SER A 28 -7.48 41.27 8.93
CA SER A 28 -6.81 42.12 9.92
C SER A 28 -6.99 41.70 11.39
N VAL A 29 -6.10 42.26 12.21
CA VAL A 29 -5.93 42.16 13.67
C VAL A 29 -7.16 42.64 14.47
N SER A 30 -7.47 41.94 15.57
CA SER A 30 -7.89 42.56 16.83
C SER A 30 -7.44 41.72 18.02
N THR A 31 -6.68 42.33 18.92
CA THR A 31 -6.10 41.80 20.16
C THR A 31 -7.08 41.81 21.32
N THR A 32 -7.16 40.72 22.08
CA THR A 32 -7.33 40.73 23.55
C THR A 32 -6.77 39.43 24.12
N GLU A 33 -5.82 39.56 25.04
CA GLU A 33 -5.17 38.51 25.82
C GLU A 33 -6.12 37.99 26.91
N THR A 34 -6.20 36.66 27.09
CA THR A 34 -6.37 36.00 28.40
C THR A 34 -5.87 34.56 28.30
N GLU A 35 -5.24 34.10 29.38
CA GLU A 35 -4.32 32.96 29.48
C GLU A 35 -4.95 31.56 29.46
N SER A 36 -4.11 30.61 29.02
CA SER A 36 -3.99 29.21 29.46
C SER A 36 -5.19 28.26 29.40
N VAL A 37 -5.23 27.43 28.35
CA VAL A 37 -5.36 25.96 28.46
C VAL A 37 -4.61 25.34 27.27
N GLN A 38 -3.57 24.55 27.53
CA GLN A 38 -2.94 23.71 26.50
C GLN A 38 -3.94 22.62 26.10
N THR A 39 -4.75 22.89 25.08
CA THR A 39 -5.51 21.85 24.38
C THR A 39 -4.54 21.10 23.48
N SER A 40 -4.20 19.87 23.87
CA SER A 40 -3.54 18.88 23.03
C SER A 40 -4.28 18.83 21.69
N SER A 41 -3.64 19.35 20.63
CA SER A 41 -4.28 19.38 19.32
C SER A 41 -4.61 17.95 18.92
N GLU A 42 -5.89 17.66 18.73
CA GLU A 42 -6.39 16.42 18.14
C GLU A 42 -5.68 16.17 16.81
N ARG A 43 -4.59 15.39 16.87
CA ARG A 43 -3.92 14.90 15.67
C ARG A 43 -4.84 13.81 15.12
N SER A 44 -5.53 14.12 14.02
CA SER A 44 -6.33 13.15 13.27
C SER A 44 -5.59 11.81 13.14
N PRO A 45 -6.20 10.68 13.51
CA PRO A 45 -5.58 9.35 13.45
C PRO A 45 -4.97 9.04 12.06
N LYS A 46 -5.55 9.63 11.01
CA LYS A 46 -5.13 9.52 9.60
C LYS A 46 -3.72 10.06 9.34
N ARG A 47 -3.28 11.10 10.06
CA ARG A 47 -1.91 11.66 9.95
C ARG A 47 -0.89 10.81 10.72
N SER A 48 -1.33 10.14 11.79
CA SER A 48 -0.50 9.25 12.60
C SER A 48 -0.13 7.96 11.83
N PHE A 49 -1.13 7.31 11.22
CA PHE A 49 -0.95 6.07 10.46
C PHE A 49 0.00 6.24 9.25
N ARG A 50 -0.20 7.30 8.45
CA ARG A 50 0.67 7.65 7.32
C ARG A 50 2.13 7.86 7.74
N ARG A 51 2.39 8.26 8.99
CA ARG A 51 3.74 8.58 9.46
C ARG A 51 4.40 7.43 10.22
N SER A 52 3.65 6.47 10.74
CA SER A 52 4.23 5.38 11.55
C SER A 52 4.81 4.25 10.70
N ILE A 53 4.08 3.77 9.68
CA ILE A 53 4.53 2.64 8.84
C ILE A 53 5.60 3.09 7.84
N ILE A 54 5.35 4.23 7.18
CA ILE A 54 6.24 4.79 6.14
C ILE A 54 7.61 5.16 6.71
N ASN A 55 7.66 5.66 7.94
CA ASN A 55 8.90 6.14 8.53
C ASN A 55 9.82 5.04 9.03
N GLY A 56 9.32 3.85 9.38
CA GLY A 56 10.17 2.79 9.96
C GLY A 56 11.23 2.33 8.96
N GLN A 57 10.77 1.78 7.83
CA GLN A 57 11.64 1.27 6.77
C GLN A 57 12.45 2.37 6.09
N THR A 58 11.82 3.50 5.77
CA THR A 58 12.50 4.64 5.14
C THR A 58 13.62 5.18 6.03
N ARG A 59 13.37 5.29 7.35
CA ARG A 59 14.38 5.73 8.32
C ARG A 59 15.52 4.72 8.43
N GLU A 60 15.21 3.43 8.53
CA GLU A 60 16.22 2.36 8.58
C GLU A 60 17.13 2.40 7.34
N ILE A 61 16.56 2.54 6.13
CA ILE A 61 17.35 2.69 4.90
C ILE A 61 18.23 3.93 4.95
N HIS A 62 17.71 5.08 5.42
CA HIS A 62 18.49 6.31 5.51
C HIS A 62 19.59 6.26 6.58
N GLU A 63 19.38 5.50 7.66
CA GLU A 63 20.37 5.32 8.72
C GLU A 63 21.50 4.37 8.28
N GLU A 64 21.17 3.27 7.60
CA GLU A 64 22.14 2.25 7.17
C GLU A 64 22.89 2.61 5.87
N HIS A 65 22.22 3.30 4.93
CA HIS A 65 22.71 3.56 3.58
C HIS A 65 22.75 5.05 3.26
N LYS A 66 23.20 5.84 4.23
CA LYS A 66 23.32 7.29 4.09
C LYS A 66 24.28 7.65 2.94
N ASP A 67 23.89 8.64 2.13
CA ASP A 67 24.67 9.17 1.00
C ASP A 67 24.87 8.15 -0.15
N GLU A 68 24.22 6.98 -0.10
CA GLU A 68 24.17 6.03 -1.19
C GLU A 68 22.97 6.30 -2.10
N ALA A 69 23.21 6.97 -3.24
CA ALA A 69 22.17 7.46 -4.14
C ALA A 69 21.13 6.41 -4.59
N ASP A 70 21.54 5.14 -4.77
CA ASP A 70 20.62 4.07 -5.19
C ASP A 70 19.64 3.69 -4.07
N TRP A 71 20.07 3.71 -2.81
CA TRP A 71 19.23 3.45 -1.64
C TRP A 71 18.30 4.62 -1.35
N GLU A 72 18.79 5.84 -1.48
CA GLU A 72 17.95 7.04 -1.35
C GLU A 72 16.86 7.08 -2.42
N ALA A 73 17.19 6.74 -3.66
CA ALA A 73 16.23 6.63 -4.75
C ALA A 73 15.17 5.55 -4.47
N ALA A 74 15.58 4.40 -3.92
CA ALA A 74 14.68 3.31 -3.56
C ALA A 74 13.75 3.69 -2.40
N ALA A 75 14.29 4.25 -1.33
CA ALA A 75 13.53 4.73 -0.18
C ALA A 75 12.50 5.77 -0.61
N TRP A 76 12.92 6.76 -1.40
CA TRP A 76 12.02 7.78 -1.93
C TRP A 76 10.94 7.16 -2.82
N PHE A 77 11.31 6.24 -3.71
CA PHE A 77 10.35 5.62 -4.62
C PHE A 77 9.30 4.80 -3.87
N LEU A 78 9.70 3.97 -2.91
CA LEU A 78 8.78 3.18 -2.10
C LEU A 78 7.86 4.09 -1.27
N GLU A 79 8.41 5.11 -0.62
CA GLU A 79 7.63 6.11 0.12
C GLU A 79 6.55 6.76 -0.79
N LYS A 80 6.91 7.17 -2.00
CA LYS A 80 5.97 7.80 -2.93
C LYS A 80 4.97 6.82 -3.53
N SER A 81 5.37 5.58 -3.80
CA SER A 81 4.47 4.54 -4.30
C SER A 81 3.37 4.21 -3.29
N LEU A 82 3.67 4.31 -1.99
CA LEU A 82 2.67 4.17 -0.93
C LEU A 82 1.61 5.28 -0.93
N THR A 83 1.90 6.45 -1.49
CA THR A 83 0.87 7.50 -1.61
C THR A 83 -0.05 7.27 -2.81
N SER A 84 0.41 6.52 -3.83
CA SER A 84 -0.39 6.17 -5.00
C SER A 84 -1.28 4.93 -4.81
N MET A 85 -1.16 4.22 -3.69
CA MET A 85 -1.94 3.01 -3.42
C MET A 85 -3.33 3.26 -2.83
N VAL A 86 -3.62 4.46 -2.31
CA VAL A 86 -5.00 4.77 -1.88
C VAL A 86 -5.80 5.18 -3.12
N THR A 87 -6.77 4.36 -3.49
CA THR A 87 -7.71 4.66 -4.56
C THR A 87 -8.62 5.82 -4.14
N GLU A 88 -9.10 6.61 -5.11
CA GLU A 88 -10.04 7.69 -4.82
C GLU A 88 -11.33 7.17 -4.18
N GLU A 89 -11.71 5.94 -4.54
CA GLU A 89 -12.86 5.21 -4.00
C GLU A 89 -12.76 5.02 -2.47
N HIS A 90 -11.61 4.55 -1.97
CA HIS A 90 -11.43 4.25 -0.54
C HIS A 90 -10.86 5.41 0.28
N LEU A 91 -10.70 6.60 -0.31
CA LEU A 91 -10.06 7.74 0.35
C LEU A 91 -10.78 8.15 1.66
N TYR A 92 -12.09 7.98 1.70
CA TYR A 92 -12.94 8.32 2.84
C TYR A 92 -13.41 7.11 3.65
N GLY A 93 -12.94 5.92 3.31
CA GLY A 93 -13.31 4.65 3.93
C GLY A 93 -14.03 3.70 2.97
N PRO A 94 -14.45 2.52 3.44
CA PRO A 94 -14.37 2.06 4.83
C PRO A 94 -12.92 1.83 5.32
N PHE A 95 -12.71 1.88 6.64
CA PHE A 95 -11.43 1.59 7.29
C PHE A 95 -11.58 0.33 8.17
N PRO A 96 -11.52 -0.88 7.59
CA PRO A 96 -11.75 -2.11 8.34
C PRO A 96 -10.71 -2.33 9.45
N LEU A 97 -11.15 -3.00 10.52
CA LEU A 97 -10.26 -3.50 11.56
C LEU A 97 -9.41 -4.65 10.97
N CYS A 98 -8.09 -4.55 11.08
CA CYS A 98 -7.13 -5.47 10.50
C CYS A 98 -6.21 -6.06 11.56
N HIS A 99 -6.08 -7.38 11.54
CA HIS A 99 -5.09 -8.13 12.30
C HIS A 99 -3.77 -8.11 11.53
N LEU A 100 -2.86 -7.19 11.87
CA LEU A 100 -1.63 -6.97 11.08
C LEU A 100 -0.65 -8.15 11.09
N ASP A 101 -0.75 -8.99 12.11
CA ASP A 101 0.10 -10.16 12.32
C ASP A 101 -0.69 -11.46 12.08
N PHE A 102 -1.52 -11.47 11.05
CA PHE A 102 -2.37 -12.62 10.75
C PHE A 102 -1.56 -13.71 10.02
N HIS A 103 -1.15 -14.74 10.77
CA HIS A 103 -0.45 -15.92 10.24
C HIS A 103 -0.81 -17.17 11.05
N TYR A 104 -0.42 -18.35 10.56
CA TYR A 104 -0.86 -19.64 11.08
C TYR A 104 -0.52 -19.89 12.57
N ASN A 105 0.52 -19.27 13.15
CA ASN A 105 0.81 -19.41 14.58
C ASN A 105 -0.21 -18.67 15.47
N ASN A 106 -0.93 -17.70 14.89
CA ASN A 106 -2.00 -16.96 15.56
C ASN A 106 -3.39 -17.57 15.26
N MET A 107 -3.44 -18.77 14.69
CA MET A 107 -4.67 -19.50 14.39
C MET A 107 -4.72 -20.79 15.19
N LEU A 108 -5.79 -21.00 15.94
CA LEU A 108 -6.09 -22.29 16.54
C LEU A 108 -7.04 -23.07 15.63
N VAL A 109 -6.69 -24.33 15.37
CA VAL A 109 -7.50 -25.26 14.58
C VAL A 109 -7.86 -26.48 15.42
N ASP A 110 -9.06 -27.01 15.21
CA ASP A 110 -9.46 -28.30 15.80
C ASP A 110 -8.98 -29.49 14.95
N ALA A 111 -9.37 -30.71 15.35
CA ALA A 111 -9.01 -31.94 14.65
C ALA A 111 -9.60 -32.07 13.24
N ASP A 112 -10.65 -31.29 12.94
CA ASP A 112 -11.35 -31.27 11.65
C ASP A 112 -10.89 -30.07 10.79
N PHE A 113 -9.82 -29.38 11.20
CA PHE A 113 -9.26 -28.19 10.54
C PHE A 113 -10.18 -26.96 10.54
N ASN A 114 -11.19 -26.90 11.41
CA ASN A 114 -11.95 -25.67 11.60
C ASN A 114 -11.13 -24.67 12.41
N ILE A 115 -11.19 -23.40 12.02
CA ILE A 115 -10.59 -22.31 12.81
C ILE A 115 -11.45 -22.10 14.06
N THR A 116 -10.88 -22.32 15.24
CA THR A 116 -11.58 -22.20 16.53
C THR A 116 -11.30 -20.89 17.24
N ALA A 117 -10.13 -20.28 17.00
CA ALA A 117 -9.78 -18.98 17.55
C ALA A 117 -8.69 -18.28 16.71
N ILE A 118 -8.73 -16.94 16.73
CA ILE A 118 -7.63 -16.07 16.29
C ILE A 118 -7.03 -15.41 17.52
N LEU A 119 -5.72 -15.56 17.71
CA LEU A 119 -4.95 -15.09 18.86
C LEU A 119 -4.22 -13.78 18.54
N ASP A 120 -3.61 -13.18 19.57
CA ASP A 120 -2.69 -12.03 19.48
C ASP A 120 -3.21 -10.77 18.76
N TRP A 121 -4.30 -10.22 19.27
CA TRP A 121 -4.91 -8.97 18.80
C TRP A 121 -4.14 -7.69 19.20
N SER A 122 -2.92 -7.80 19.75
CA SER A 122 -2.17 -6.69 20.33
C SER A 122 -1.85 -5.57 19.33
N ASN A 123 -1.69 -5.93 18.05
CA ASN A 123 -1.36 -5.01 16.95
C ASN A 123 -2.56 -4.69 16.04
N VAL A 124 -3.79 -4.94 16.50
CA VAL A 124 -4.98 -4.69 15.69
C VAL A 124 -5.17 -3.18 15.46
N GLN A 125 -5.52 -2.80 14.24
CA GLN A 125 -5.81 -1.40 13.91
C GLN A 125 -6.76 -1.27 12.73
N THR A 126 -7.45 -0.14 12.61
CA THR A 126 -8.18 0.20 11.40
C THR A 126 -7.21 0.62 10.29
N VAL A 127 -7.34 0.06 9.09
CA VAL A 127 -6.44 0.32 7.96
C VAL A 127 -7.21 0.74 6.71
N PRO A 128 -6.59 1.41 5.72
CA PRO A 128 -7.17 1.57 4.39
C PRO A 128 -7.45 0.22 3.72
N MET A 129 -8.46 0.15 2.86
CA MET A 129 -8.83 -1.08 2.14
C MET A 129 -7.64 -1.71 1.42
N GLU A 130 -6.75 -0.90 0.84
CA GLU A 130 -5.60 -1.40 0.09
C GLU A 130 -4.52 -2.01 0.99
N ARG A 131 -4.49 -1.65 2.28
CA ARG A 131 -3.64 -2.31 3.28
C ARG A 131 -4.31 -3.53 3.89
N PHE A 132 -5.64 -3.53 3.98
CA PHE A 132 -6.43 -4.69 4.39
C PHE A 132 -6.30 -5.84 3.39
N ALA A 133 -6.30 -5.52 2.08
CA ALA A 133 -6.14 -6.47 1.00
C ALA A 133 -4.69 -6.94 0.75
N VAL A 134 -3.86 -6.94 1.80
CA VAL A 134 -2.47 -7.41 1.74
C VAL A 134 -2.34 -8.70 2.53
N THR A 135 -1.99 -9.77 1.82
CA THR A 135 -1.67 -11.07 2.39
C THR A 135 -0.25 -11.45 1.95
N PRO A 136 0.74 -11.44 2.87
CA PRO A 136 2.13 -11.81 2.57
C PRO A 136 2.27 -13.15 1.83
N GLU A 137 1.41 -14.11 2.14
CA GLU A 137 1.37 -15.46 1.58
C GLU A 137 1.02 -15.48 0.09
N PHE A 138 0.46 -14.41 -0.46
CA PHE A 138 0.14 -14.28 -1.89
C PHE A 138 1.32 -13.71 -2.70
N ILE A 139 2.39 -13.26 -2.05
CA ILE A 139 3.55 -12.65 -2.70
C ILE A 139 4.72 -13.62 -2.69
N ALA A 140 4.97 -14.25 -3.84
CA ALA A 140 6.03 -15.22 -3.94
C ALA A 140 7.41 -14.56 -3.75
N PRO A 141 8.31 -15.16 -2.94
CA PRO A 141 9.67 -14.68 -2.81
C PRO A 141 10.38 -14.67 -4.18
N PRO A 142 11.05 -13.57 -4.56
CA PRO A 142 11.63 -13.44 -5.89
C PRO A 142 12.66 -14.52 -6.24
N ALA A 143 13.40 -15.00 -5.23
CA ALA A 143 14.42 -16.04 -5.37
C ALA A 143 13.88 -17.47 -5.13
N ALA A 144 12.57 -17.65 -4.88
CA ALA A 144 12.01 -18.98 -4.67
C ALA A 144 12.04 -19.83 -5.96
N PRO A 145 12.12 -21.18 -5.82
CA PRO A 145 11.94 -22.11 -6.93
C PRO A 145 10.61 -21.89 -7.65
N LEU A 146 10.55 -22.29 -8.92
CA LEU A 146 9.35 -22.07 -9.75
C LEU A 146 8.14 -22.81 -9.17
N GLU A 147 8.34 -24.02 -8.68
CA GLU A 147 7.31 -24.87 -8.07
C GLU A 147 6.72 -24.21 -6.82
N TYR A 148 7.56 -23.57 -6.01
CA TYR A 148 7.10 -22.82 -4.84
C TYR A 148 6.29 -21.58 -5.26
N LYS A 149 6.77 -20.82 -6.26
CA LYS A 149 6.05 -19.65 -6.78
C LYS A 149 4.68 -20.04 -7.34
N GLN A 150 4.61 -21.15 -8.07
CA GLN A 150 3.36 -21.71 -8.59
C GLN A 150 2.40 -22.02 -7.45
N ALA A 151 2.86 -22.70 -6.39
CA ALA A 151 2.02 -23.01 -5.24
C ALA A 151 1.44 -21.75 -4.56
N VAL A 152 2.21 -20.67 -4.39
CA VAL A 152 1.64 -19.44 -3.79
C VAL A 152 0.63 -18.75 -4.72
N PHE A 153 0.86 -18.78 -6.05
CA PHE A 153 -0.10 -18.22 -7.00
C PHE A 153 -1.39 -19.06 -7.06
N GLU A 154 -1.29 -20.39 -7.05
CA GLU A 154 -2.44 -21.29 -6.96
C GLU A 154 -3.23 -21.05 -5.67
N PHE A 155 -2.55 -20.91 -4.52
CA PHE A 155 -3.19 -20.62 -3.25
C PHE A 155 -3.92 -19.27 -3.28
N ARG A 156 -3.29 -18.21 -3.82
CA ARG A 156 -3.93 -16.91 -4.04
C ARG A 156 -5.18 -17.05 -4.89
N ASP A 157 -5.09 -17.78 -6.01
CA ASP A 157 -6.20 -17.90 -6.95
C ASP A 157 -7.39 -18.66 -6.32
N ILE A 158 -7.13 -19.74 -5.56
CA ILE A 158 -8.15 -20.46 -4.77
C ILE A 158 -8.85 -19.51 -3.78
N PHE A 159 -8.07 -18.70 -3.04
CA PHE A 159 -8.63 -17.75 -2.08
C PHE A 159 -9.50 -16.69 -2.77
N VAL A 160 -9.00 -16.12 -3.87
CA VAL A 160 -9.70 -15.09 -4.65
C VAL A 160 -11.02 -15.64 -5.22
N ASP A 161 -11.02 -16.87 -5.74
CA ASP A 161 -12.21 -17.52 -6.28
C ASP A 161 -13.24 -17.83 -5.18
N ALA A 162 -12.80 -18.27 -4.01
CA ALA A 162 -13.66 -18.49 -2.85
C ALA A 162 -14.30 -17.17 -2.38
N LEU A 163 -13.49 -16.12 -2.24
CA LEU A 163 -13.97 -14.80 -1.83
C LEU A 163 -14.94 -14.21 -2.86
N ALA A 164 -14.64 -14.32 -4.15
CA ALA A 164 -15.53 -13.90 -5.22
C ALA A 164 -16.87 -14.66 -5.19
N SER A 165 -16.87 -15.92 -4.75
CA SER A 165 -18.10 -16.71 -4.61
C SER A 165 -18.97 -16.20 -3.47
N ILE A 166 -18.36 -15.90 -2.32
CA ILE A 166 -19.03 -15.27 -1.17
C ILE A 166 -19.59 -13.89 -1.55
N GLU A 167 -18.83 -13.06 -2.28
CA GLU A 167 -19.28 -11.74 -2.75
C GLU A 167 -20.53 -11.84 -3.65
N ARG A 168 -20.58 -12.85 -4.53
CA ARG A 168 -21.75 -13.10 -5.39
C ARG A 168 -22.97 -13.55 -4.59
N GLU A 169 -22.78 -14.44 -3.61
CA GLU A 169 -23.84 -14.96 -2.75
C GLU A 169 -24.44 -13.87 -1.85
N ASN A 170 -23.60 -12.96 -1.34
CA ASN A 170 -24.04 -11.87 -0.47
C ASN A 170 -24.73 -10.71 -1.20
N GLY A 171 -24.77 -10.72 -2.54
CA GLY A 171 -25.39 -9.64 -3.33
C GLY A 171 -24.67 -8.30 -3.23
N ASP A 172 -23.41 -8.29 -2.80
CA ASP A 172 -22.61 -7.07 -2.52
C ASP A 172 -22.12 -6.37 -3.80
N LEU A 173 -22.59 -6.81 -4.97
CA LEU A 173 -22.37 -6.17 -6.28
C LEU A 173 -23.31 -4.97 -6.55
N SER A 174 -23.98 -4.45 -5.51
CA SER A 174 -25.02 -3.41 -5.65
C SER A 174 -24.49 -2.00 -5.97
N SER A 175 -23.18 -1.79 -6.00
CA SER A 175 -22.54 -0.59 -6.57
C SER A 175 -21.73 -1.01 -7.79
N ASP A 176 -22.24 -0.68 -8.98
CA ASP A 176 -21.62 -0.91 -10.30
C ASP A 176 -20.24 -0.22 -10.47
N THR A 177 -19.77 0.48 -9.44
CA THR A 177 -18.59 1.34 -9.41
C THR A 177 -17.50 0.88 -8.45
N ALA A 178 -17.79 -0.02 -7.49
CA ALA A 178 -16.82 -0.39 -6.46
C ALA A 178 -16.00 -1.62 -6.85
N MET A 179 -14.68 -1.59 -6.66
CA MET A 179 -13.83 -2.76 -6.94
C MET A 179 -14.13 -3.89 -5.94
N PRO A 180 -14.50 -5.10 -6.39
CA PRO A 180 -14.68 -6.24 -5.48
C PRO A 180 -13.40 -6.52 -4.67
N LEU A 181 -13.58 -6.92 -3.41
CA LEU A 181 -12.46 -7.20 -2.50
C LEU A 181 -11.59 -8.35 -3.06
N SER A 182 -12.21 -9.38 -3.63
CA SER A 182 -11.52 -10.45 -4.36
C SER A 182 -10.54 -9.92 -5.42
N ARG A 183 -10.96 -8.93 -6.22
CA ARG A 183 -10.08 -8.28 -7.21
C ARG A 183 -8.99 -7.42 -6.56
N LEU A 184 -9.29 -6.77 -5.44
CA LEU A 184 -8.31 -5.95 -4.74
C LEU A 184 -7.15 -6.82 -4.21
N PHE A 185 -7.44 -7.98 -3.61
CA PHE A 185 -6.43 -8.94 -3.14
C PHE A 185 -5.52 -9.44 -4.29
N ALA A 186 -6.09 -9.68 -5.47
CA ALA A 186 -5.36 -10.15 -6.65
C ALA A 186 -4.67 -9.03 -7.46
N SER A 187 -4.85 -7.77 -7.08
CA SER A 187 -4.39 -6.64 -7.89
C SER A 187 -2.87 -6.40 -7.78
N PRO A 188 -2.22 -5.82 -8.80
CA PRO A 188 -0.84 -5.31 -8.67
C PRO A 188 -0.65 -4.34 -7.50
N LEU A 189 -1.73 -3.70 -7.04
CA LEU A 189 -1.72 -2.75 -5.94
C LEU A 189 -1.39 -3.43 -4.61
N SER A 190 -1.93 -4.63 -4.37
CA SER A 190 -1.65 -5.38 -3.13
C SER A 190 -0.16 -5.70 -3.01
N GLU A 191 0.51 -6.03 -4.12
CA GLU A 191 1.95 -6.25 -4.15
C GLU A 191 2.74 -4.95 -3.89
N VAL A 192 2.33 -3.81 -4.47
CA VAL A 192 2.97 -2.51 -4.21
C VAL A 192 2.85 -2.15 -2.72
N VAL A 193 1.66 -2.33 -2.13
CA VAL A 193 1.42 -2.06 -0.71
C VAL A 193 2.24 -2.99 0.17
N PHE A 194 2.27 -4.29 -0.14
CA PHE A 194 3.07 -5.26 0.60
C PHE A 194 4.55 -4.88 0.60
N ARG A 195 5.11 -4.61 -0.57
CA ARG A 195 6.54 -4.29 -0.72
C ARG A 195 6.92 -2.97 -0.08
N GLY A 196 6.00 -2.00 -0.04
CA GLY A 196 6.24 -0.71 0.63
C GLY A 196 5.95 -0.69 2.14
N THR A 197 5.22 -1.66 2.70
CA THR A 197 4.83 -1.62 4.13
C THR A 197 5.27 -2.82 4.95
N CYS A 198 5.60 -3.95 4.32
CA CYS A 198 5.90 -5.22 4.99
C CYS A 198 7.30 -5.76 4.66
N SER A 199 7.99 -5.20 3.65
CA SER A 199 9.29 -5.72 3.22
C SER A 199 10.47 -5.13 4.01
N PRO A 200 11.46 -5.93 4.44
CA PRO A 200 12.58 -5.39 5.22
C PRO A 200 13.43 -4.37 4.43
N ALA A 201 13.98 -3.38 5.14
CA ALA A 201 14.77 -2.28 4.58
C ALA A 201 15.89 -2.74 3.64
N ARG A 202 16.64 -3.79 4.02
CA ARG A 202 17.70 -4.40 3.20
C ARG A 202 17.28 -4.87 1.81
N ARG A 203 15.98 -4.98 1.50
CA ARG A 203 15.45 -5.32 0.16
C ARG A 203 14.97 -4.12 -0.64
N ALA A 204 15.09 -2.89 -0.12
CA ALA A 204 14.47 -1.70 -0.69
C ALA A 204 14.75 -1.49 -2.19
N ILE A 205 16.01 -1.61 -2.62
CA ILE A 205 16.36 -1.46 -4.05
C ILE A 205 15.63 -2.50 -4.90
N PHE A 206 15.63 -3.75 -4.45
CA PHE A 206 15.02 -4.85 -5.17
C PHE A 206 13.49 -4.70 -5.24
N ASP A 207 12.86 -4.34 -4.12
CA ASP A 207 11.42 -4.08 -4.07
C ASP A 207 11.01 -2.87 -4.89
N ALA A 208 11.82 -1.81 -4.89
CA ALA A 208 11.64 -0.65 -5.75
C ALA A 208 11.67 -1.04 -7.23
N GLN A 209 12.61 -1.89 -7.64
CA GLN A 209 12.69 -2.37 -9.02
C GLN A 209 11.48 -3.21 -9.44
N LEU A 210 10.95 -4.03 -8.53
CA LEU A 210 9.75 -4.85 -8.80
C LEU A 210 8.47 -4.03 -8.82
N THR A 211 8.34 -3.04 -7.95
CA THR A 211 7.12 -2.20 -7.85
C THR A 211 7.06 -1.09 -8.89
N LEU A 212 8.20 -0.66 -9.44
CA LEU A 212 8.26 0.35 -10.50
C LEU A 212 7.36 0.05 -11.71
N PRO A 213 7.46 -1.13 -12.36
CA PRO A 213 6.58 -1.45 -13.49
C PRO A 213 5.12 -1.65 -13.10
N LEU A 214 4.82 -2.01 -11.84
CA LEU A 214 3.45 -2.12 -11.34
C LEU A 214 2.83 -0.72 -11.15
N THR A 215 3.64 0.28 -10.80
CA THR A 215 3.20 1.65 -10.51
C THR A 215 3.11 2.51 -11.77
N TYR A 216 4.09 2.39 -12.69
CA TYR A 216 4.21 3.26 -13.87
C TYR A 216 4.09 2.53 -15.21
N GLY A 217 3.80 1.22 -15.20
CA GLY A 217 3.63 0.40 -16.40
C GLY A 217 4.88 -0.40 -16.78
N ARG A 218 4.68 -1.46 -17.57
CA ARG A 218 5.68 -2.50 -17.89
C ARG A 218 6.99 -1.98 -18.51
N ASP A 219 6.94 -0.84 -19.17
CA ASP A 219 8.10 -0.23 -19.83
C ASP A 219 8.95 0.61 -18.87
N ALA A 220 8.49 0.87 -17.65
CA ALA A 220 9.24 1.61 -16.65
C ALA A 220 10.49 0.82 -16.24
N LYS A 221 11.67 1.45 -16.37
CA LYS A 221 12.97 0.86 -16.01
C LYS A 221 13.64 1.64 -14.90
N TRP A 222 14.29 0.92 -13.98
CA TRP A 222 15.01 1.49 -12.85
C TRP A 222 16.05 2.53 -13.27
N LYS A 223 16.82 2.25 -14.33
CA LYS A 223 17.80 3.20 -14.89
C LYS A 223 17.16 4.54 -15.30
N GLY A 224 15.96 4.51 -15.89
CA GLY A 224 15.21 5.71 -16.25
C GLY A 224 14.74 6.47 -15.02
N PHE A 225 14.22 5.74 -14.02
CA PHE A 225 13.82 6.32 -12.74
C PHE A 225 14.99 7.00 -12.01
N LYS A 226 16.17 6.36 -11.93
CA LYS A 226 17.36 6.97 -11.31
C LYS A 226 17.79 8.27 -11.97
N LYS A 227 17.73 8.33 -13.31
CA LYS A 227 18.01 9.56 -14.05
C LYS A 227 17.04 10.69 -13.67
N PHE A 228 15.75 10.36 -13.54
CA PHE A 228 14.73 11.30 -13.08
C PHE A 228 14.99 11.76 -11.63
N PHE A 229 15.29 10.83 -10.72
CA PHE A 229 15.55 11.14 -9.32
C PHE A 229 16.79 12.03 -9.15
N ASN A 230 17.91 11.70 -9.81
CA ASN A 230 19.13 12.51 -9.73
C ASN A 230 18.93 13.91 -10.32
N GLY A 231 18.13 14.04 -11.40
CA GLY A 231 17.78 15.33 -11.98
C GLY A 231 16.92 16.23 -11.09
N ARG A 232 16.32 15.69 -10.02
CA ARG A 232 15.59 16.45 -9.00
C ARG A 232 16.53 17.00 -7.91
N LEU A 233 17.68 16.37 -7.70
CA LEU A 233 18.65 16.75 -6.66
C LEU A 233 19.67 17.79 -7.16
N ALA A 234 19.82 17.94 -8.48
CA ALA A 234 20.63 18.96 -9.14
C ALA A 234 19.89 20.31 -9.23
#